data_AF-A0AAN5RFR8-F1
#
_entry.id   AF-A0AAN5RFR8-F1
#
_cell.length_a   1.000
_cell.length_b   1.000
_cell.length_c   1.000
_cell.angle_alpha   90.00
_cell.angle_beta   90.00
_cell.angle_gamma   90.00
#
_symmetry.space_group_name_H-M   'P 1'
#
loop_
_entity.id
_entity.type
_entity.pdbx_description
1 polymer ?
#
loop_
_entity_poly.entity_id
_entity_poly.type
_entity_poly.pdbx_seq_one_letter_code
_entity_poly.pdbx_strand_id
1 'polypeptide(L)'
;MGSIGIGNFDGSKPCINIGDSDTGFINSTDGVIDIYCNNTKVGYLNNAGLHMLADIATTGSVHSGSAYMQYDGNIKGTVWGGWLNDYLYNHLNRKNTASLDSSGWARDESTGFMMQWGTLGSSNGTYNFPRAFPSSCFAVLVTNTNVQGDAVDNAFGYPVSNSQFFAATKSSTGVHVATNYPLAWFAIGR
;
A
#
# COMPACT_ATOMS: atom_id res chain seq x y z
N MET A 1 14.17 6.50 57.55
CA MET A 1 15.41 6.56 56.76
C MET A 1 16.25 5.35 57.15
N GLY A 2 16.59 4.46 56.21
CA GLY A 2 17.40 3.26 56.48
C GLY A 2 18.88 3.59 56.76
N SER A 3 19.60 2.67 57.40
CA SER A 3 20.96 2.88 57.92
C SER A 3 22.00 3.16 56.83
N ILE A 4 22.94 4.05 57.13
CA ILE A 4 24.05 4.47 56.28
C ILE A 4 25.29 3.66 56.67
N GLY A 5 25.74 2.76 55.81
CA GLY A 5 26.90 1.88 56.01
C GLY A 5 28.17 2.40 55.30
N ILE A 6 29.31 2.07 55.89
CA ILE A 6 30.62 2.77 55.78
C ILE A 6 31.54 2.24 54.66
N GLY A 7 30.91 1.89 53.53
CA GLY A 7 31.46 1.72 52.18
C GLY A 7 30.25 1.69 51.25
N ASN A 8 30.20 2.54 50.20
CA ASN A 8 29.04 3.40 49.89
C ASN A 8 27.59 2.89 50.09
N PHE A 9 27.27 1.59 50.05
CA PHE A 9 26.06 0.99 50.64
C PHE A 9 26.34 -0.45 51.15
N ASP A 10 26.10 -0.70 52.44
CA ASP A 10 26.42 -1.93 53.19
C ASP A 10 25.51 -3.13 52.84
N GLY A 11 25.94 -3.90 51.85
CA GLY A 11 26.21 -5.34 51.98
C GLY A 11 25.08 -6.37 52.07
N SER A 12 23.97 -6.13 52.78
CA SER A 12 22.96 -7.19 53.02
C SER A 12 21.52 -6.78 52.70
N LYS A 13 21.36 -5.83 51.77
CA LYS A 13 20.17 -5.10 51.28
C LYS A 13 19.94 -3.74 51.95
N PRO A 14 20.38 -2.64 51.30
CA PRO A 14 19.74 -1.34 51.47
C PRO A 14 19.37 -0.68 50.13
N CYS A 15 18.09 -0.38 49.95
CA CYS A 15 17.66 0.86 49.33
C CYS A 15 16.42 1.36 50.07
N ILE A 16 16.18 2.66 50.06
CA ILE A 16 14.91 3.21 50.51
C ILE A 16 13.82 2.66 49.58
N ASN A 17 12.88 1.86 50.10
CA ASN A 17 11.63 1.63 49.39
C ASN A 17 10.83 2.93 49.46
N ILE A 18 10.36 3.42 48.31
CA ILE A 18 9.57 4.64 48.22
C ILE A 18 8.21 4.24 47.65
N GLY A 19 7.13 4.44 48.40
CA GLY A 19 5.81 3.98 47.99
C GLY A 19 4.82 3.84 49.15
N ASP A 20 3.62 3.35 48.83
CA ASP A 20 2.62 2.89 49.79
C ASP A 20 2.61 1.34 49.88
N SER A 21 1.48 0.73 50.26
CA SER A 21 1.38 -0.73 50.44
C SER A 21 1.49 -1.52 49.14
N ASP A 22 1.26 -0.92 47.98
CA ASP A 22 1.14 -1.65 46.71
C ASP A 22 1.76 -0.93 45.50
N THR A 23 2.25 0.29 45.68
CA THR A 23 2.80 1.13 44.61
C THR A 23 4.10 1.76 45.06
N GLY A 24 5.14 1.72 44.22
CA GLY A 24 6.42 2.32 44.58
C GLY A 24 7.65 1.85 43.79
N PHE A 25 8.81 2.36 44.20
CA PHE A 25 10.13 1.89 43.79
C PHE A 25 10.72 0.97 44.86
N ILE A 26 11.01 -0.28 44.49
CA ILE A 26 11.41 -1.35 45.43
C ILE A 26 12.68 -2.02 44.92
N ASN A 27 13.63 -2.33 45.81
CA ASN A 27 14.75 -3.22 45.49
C ASN A 27 14.39 -4.66 45.86
N SER A 28 14.18 -5.50 44.84
CA SER A 28 13.93 -6.93 45.02
C SER A 28 15.22 -7.74 45.18
N THR A 29 16.28 -7.34 44.48
CA THR A 29 17.61 -7.94 44.53
C THR A 29 18.69 -6.91 44.22
N ASP A 30 19.94 -7.23 44.55
CA ASP A 30 21.08 -6.37 44.29
C ASP A 30 21.17 -5.93 42.82
N GLY A 31 21.49 -4.64 42.61
CA GLY A 31 21.59 -4.03 41.28
C GLY A 31 20.27 -3.78 40.54
N VAL A 32 19.11 -3.87 41.20
CA VAL A 32 17.79 -3.71 40.57
C VAL A 32 16.93 -2.66 41.30
N ILE A 33 16.27 -1.80 40.51
CA ILE A 33 15.19 -0.92 40.98
C ILE A 33 13.90 -1.33 40.26
N ASP A 34 12.95 -1.90 40.98
CA ASP A 34 11.63 -2.26 40.45
C ASP A 34 10.65 -1.10 40.54
N ILE A 35 9.69 -1.06 39.62
CA ILE A 35 8.57 -0.12 39.59
C ILE A 35 7.28 -0.93 39.77
N TYR A 36 6.57 -0.70 40.87
CA TYR A 36 5.30 -1.32 41.20
C TYR A 36 4.16 -0.30 41.11
N CYS A 37 3.02 -0.75 40.58
CA CYS A 37 1.76 -0.03 40.61
C CYS A 37 0.65 -1.03 40.95
N ASN A 38 -0.14 -0.77 42.00
CA ASN A 38 -1.26 -1.61 42.42
C ASN A 38 -0.90 -3.10 42.46
N ASN A 39 0.13 -3.42 43.24
CA ASN A 39 0.66 -4.76 43.48
C ASN A 39 1.21 -5.47 42.23
N THR A 40 1.46 -4.74 41.14
CA THR A 40 1.97 -5.28 39.87
C THR A 40 3.28 -4.60 39.50
N LYS A 41 4.31 -5.39 39.17
CA LYS A 41 5.58 -4.88 38.66
C LYS A 41 5.41 -4.45 37.20
N VAL A 42 5.46 -3.15 36.91
CA VAL A 42 5.26 -2.58 35.56
C VAL A 42 6.57 -2.25 34.85
N GLY A 43 7.70 -2.25 35.55
CA GLY A 43 9.02 -2.03 34.97
C GLY A 43 10.15 -2.19 35.98
N TYR A 44 11.39 -2.12 35.52
CA TYR A 44 12.59 -2.10 36.36
C TYR A 44 13.82 -1.55 35.63
N LEU A 45 14.82 -1.13 36.40
CA LEU A 45 16.17 -0.78 35.95
C LEU A 45 17.15 -1.82 36.48
N ASN A 46 18.09 -2.27 35.65
CA ASN A 46 19.21 -3.11 36.06
C ASN A 46 20.46 -2.82 35.18
N ASN A 47 21.51 -3.65 35.28
CA ASN A 47 22.73 -3.49 34.49
C ASN A 47 22.54 -3.65 32.96
N ALA A 48 21.39 -4.16 32.50
CA ALA A 48 21.02 -4.25 31.09
C ALA A 48 20.20 -3.03 30.59
N GLY A 49 19.71 -2.17 31.50
CA GLY A 49 19.04 -0.92 31.16
C GLY A 49 17.64 -0.79 31.78
N LEU A 50 16.78 -0.03 31.11
CA LEU A 50 15.36 0.16 31.45
C LEU A 50 14.50 -0.91 30.78
N HIS A 51 13.69 -1.60 31.59
CA HIS A 51 12.76 -2.61 31.15
C HIS A 51 11.35 -2.20 31.54
N MET A 52 10.47 -2.00 30.56
CA MET A 52 9.03 -1.82 30.79
C MET A 52 8.34 -3.16 30.56
N LEU A 53 7.58 -3.62 31.55
CA LEU A 53 6.86 -4.90 31.52
C LEU A 53 5.39 -4.73 31.07
N ALA A 54 4.93 -3.50 30.98
CA ALA A 54 3.65 -3.10 30.42
C ALA A 54 3.87 -2.23 29.17
N ASP A 55 2.78 -1.87 28.50
CA ASP A 55 2.80 -0.99 27.34
C ASP A 55 3.38 0.40 27.68
N ILE A 56 4.03 1.01 26.69
CA ILE A 56 4.58 2.37 26.78
C ILE A 56 3.66 3.31 26.02
N ALA A 57 2.92 4.15 26.75
CA ALA A 57 2.11 5.22 26.18
C ALA A 57 2.81 6.57 26.34
N THR A 58 3.04 7.29 25.24
CA THR A 58 3.67 8.63 25.23
C THR A 58 2.74 9.66 24.61
N THR A 59 2.77 10.90 25.11
CA THR A 59 2.07 12.05 24.48
C THR A 59 2.85 12.64 23.31
N GLY A 60 4.13 12.30 23.19
CA GLY A 60 5.02 12.68 22.10
C GLY A 60 5.68 11.47 21.43
N SER A 61 6.71 11.73 20.65
CA SER A 61 7.42 10.73 19.86
C SER A 61 8.33 9.83 20.71
N VAL A 62 8.56 8.60 20.24
CA VAL A 62 9.53 7.65 20.84
C VAL A 62 10.79 7.63 19.99
N HIS A 63 11.94 8.02 20.57
CA HIS A 63 13.19 8.23 19.85
C HIS A 63 14.19 7.07 20.05
N SER A 64 14.84 6.68 18.95
CA SER A 64 16.03 5.80 18.90
C SER A 64 17.14 6.53 18.13
N GLY A 65 17.95 7.29 18.86
CA GLY A 65 18.88 8.25 18.25
C GLY A 65 18.13 9.31 17.44
N SER A 66 18.53 9.51 16.18
CA SER A 66 17.86 10.45 15.26
C SER A 66 16.60 9.88 14.59
N ALA A 67 16.36 8.56 14.70
CA ALA A 67 15.14 7.93 14.22
C ALA A 67 14.06 7.98 15.32
N TYR A 68 12.79 8.09 14.95
CA TYR A 68 11.70 8.12 15.93
C TYR A 68 10.35 7.73 15.32
N MET A 69 9.47 7.22 16.19
CA MET A 69 8.05 7.02 15.90
C MET A 69 7.26 8.26 16.33
N GLN A 70 6.49 8.84 15.40
CA GLN A 70 5.67 10.03 15.61
C GLN A 70 4.27 9.65 16.11
N TYR A 71 3.61 10.56 16.82
CA TYR A 71 2.27 10.33 17.38
C TYR A 71 1.15 10.07 16.34
N ASP A 72 1.40 10.32 15.05
CA ASP A 72 0.50 10.04 13.93
C ASP A 72 0.71 8.63 13.32
N GLY A 73 1.61 7.82 13.89
CA GLY A 73 1.97 6.50 13.41
C GLY A 73 3.06 6.49 12.33
N ASN A 74 3.59 7.66 11.93
CA ASN A 74 4.70 7.74 11.00
C ASN A 74 6.04 7.41 11.69
N ILE A 75 7.03 7.04 10.90
CA ILE A 75 8.38 6.70 11.38
C ILE A 75 9.39 7.53 10.59
N LYS A 76 10.24 8.28 11.28
CA LYS A 76 11.35 9.02 10.67
C LYS A 76 12.67 8.28 10.87
N GLY A 77 13.48 8.22 9.83
CA GLY A 77 14.83 7.65 9.91
C GLY A 77 15.64 7.90 8.66
N THR A 78 16.97 7.90 8.81
CA THR A 78 17.91 8.10 7.69
C THR A 78 17.84 6.99 6.64
N VAL A 79 17.48 5.76 7.05
CA VAL A 79 17.25 4.63 6.12
C VAL A 79 16.12 4.89 5.13
N TRP A 80 15.13 5.70 5.51
CA TRP A 80 14.02 6.11 4.64
C TRP A 80 14.31 7.41 3.88
N GLY A 81 15.46 8.05 4.13
CA GLY A 81 15.76 9.40 3.65
C GLY A 81 14.86 10.49 4.27
N GLY A 82 14.17 10.20 5.38
CA GLY A 82 13.13 11.06 5.94
C GLY A 82 12.00 10.26 6.57
N TRP A 83 10.77 10.56 6.17
CA TRP A 83 9.58 9.89 6.68
C TRP A 83 9.25 8.61 5.90
N LEU A 84 8.79 7.58 6.60
CA LEU A 84 8.42 6.30 6.02
C LEU A 84 7.24 6.44 5.04
N ASN A 85 6.23 7.27 5.34
CA ASN A 85 5.13 7.51 4.40
C ASN A 85 5.65 8.02 3.04
N ASP A 86 6.54 9.01 3.04
CA ASP A 86 7.11 9.58 1.82
C ASP A 86 7.96 8.56 1.08
N TYR A 87 8.72 7.74 1.81
CA TYR A 87 9.46 6.62 1.22
C TYR A 87 8.51 5.66 0.49
N LEU A 88 7.42 5.22 1.14
CA LEU A 88 6.46 4.30 0.53
C LEU A 88 5.77 4.91 -0.69
N TYR A 89 5.36 6.19 -0.62
CA TYR A 89 4.73 6.90 -1.73
C TYR A 89 5.64 7.03 -2.96
N ASN A 90 6.95 7.23 -2.75
CA ASN A 90 7.89 7.46 -3.84
C ASN A 90 8.49 6.17 -4.42
N HIS A 91 8.44 5.04 -3.70
CA HIS A 91 9.11 3.80 -4.11
C HIS A 91 8.16 2.64 -4.44
N LEU A 92 6.91 2.68 -4.00
CA LEU A 92 5.94 1.61 -4.25
C LEU A 92 4.78 2.08 -5.12
N ASN A 93 4.28 1.18 -5.97
CA ASN A 93 3.05 1.45 -6.70
C ASN A 93 1.83 1.31 -5.78
N ARG A 94 0.84 2.17 -6.01
CA ARG A 94 -0.50 2.04 -5.43
C ARG A 94 -1.12 0.74 -5.91
N LYS A 95 -2.01 0.18 -5.10
CA LYS A 95 -2.74 -1.03 -5.47
C LYS A 95 -3.58 -0.75 -6.73
N ASN A 96 -3.31 -1.49 -7.80
CA ASN A 96 -4.05 -1.42 -9.05
C ASN A 96 -5.50 -1.90 -8.88
N THR A 97 -6.40 -1.38 -9.72
CA THR A 97 -7.82 -1.75 -9.74
C THR A 97 -8.23 -2.33 -11.09
N ALA A 98 -9.27 -3.16 -11.12
CA ALA A 98 -9.73 -3.80 -12.35
C ALA A 98 -11.21 -4.23 -12.28
N SER A 99 -11.88 -4.30 -13.45
CA SER A 99 -13.07 -5.14 -13.66
C SER A 99 -12.74 -6.24 -14.67
N LEU A 100 -12.98 -7.50 -14.29
CA LEU A 100 -12.65 -8.69 -15.09
C LEU A 100 -13.83 -9.24 -15.89
N ASP A 101 -14.78 -8.38 -16.23
CA ASP A 101 -15.91 -8.72 -17.10
C ASP A 101 -15.45 -9.04 -18.53
N SER A 102 -16.37 -9.62 -19.33
CA SER A 102 -16.16 -9.89 -20.76
C SER A 102 -15.78 -8.63 -21.56
N SER A 103 -16.21 -7.46 -21.09
CA SER A 103 -15.74 -6.15 -21.52
C SER A 103 -15.20 -5.43 -20.27
N GLY A 104 -13.89 -5.57 -20.05
CA GLY A 104 -13.24 -5.27 -18.77
C GLY A 104 -12.12 -4.24 -18.88
N TRP A 105 -11.50 -3.95 -17.74
CA TRP A 105 -10.40 -2.99 -17.64
C TRP A 105 -9.49 -3.28 -16.45
N ALA A 106 -8.23 -2.84 -16.55
CA ALA A 106 -7.26 -2.78 -15.46
C ALA A 106 -6.57 -1.42 -15.47
N ARG A 107 -6.34 -0.86 -14.28
CA ARG A 107 -5.72 0.46 -14.09
C ARG A 107 -4.57 0.39 -13.11
N ASP A 108 -3.46 0.95 -13.53
CA ASP A 108 -2.38 1.37 -12.65
C ASP A 108 -2.81 2.64 -11.90
N GLU A 109 -3.02 2.53 -10.58
CA GLU A 109 -3.46 3.65 -9.76
C GLU A 109 -2.33 4.63 -9.42
N SER A 110 -1.06 4.25 -9.63
CA SER A 110 0.08 5.15 -9.48
C SER A 110 0.27 6.05 -10.68
N THR A 111 0.22 5.48 -11.89
CA THR A 111 0.54 6.22 -13.12
C THR A 111 -0.70 6.69 -13.88
N GLY A 112 -1.87 6.10 -13.58
CA GLY A 112 -3.10 6.30 -14.34
C GLY A 112 -3.13 5.53 -15.66
N PHE A 113 -2.11 4.74 -15.99
CA PHE A 113 -2.12 3.88 -17.18
C PHE A 113 -3.25 2.86 -17.09
N MET A 114 -3.98 2.68 -18.18
CA MET A 114 -5.12 1.78 -18.24
C MET A 114 -5.06 0.88 -19.47
N MET A 115 -5.50 -0.35 -19.24
CA MET A 115 -5.77 -1.35 -20.27
C MET A 115 -7.26 -1.67 -20.23
N GLN A 116 -7.90 -1.76 -21.39
CA GLN A 116 -9.31 -2.16 -21.51
C GLN A 116 -9.43 -3.22 -22.60
N TRP A 117 -10.42 -4.10 -22.48
CA TRP A 117 -10.64 -5.17 -23.45
C TRP A 117 -12.12 -5.47 -23.61
N GLY A 118 -12.46 -6.14 -24.70
CA GLY A 118 -13.79 -6.71 -24.86
C GLY A 118 -13.99 -7.45 -26.18
N THR A 119 -15.20 -7.97 -26.35
CA THR A 119 -15.67 -8.58 -27.60
C THR A 119 -16.91 -7.87 -28.12
N LEU A 120 -17.09 -7.83 -29.44
CA LEU A 120 -18.24 -7.25 -30.13
C LEU A 120 -18.87 -8.30 -31.04
N GLY A 121 -20.19 -8.47 -30.95
CA GLY A 121 -20.93 -9.42 -31.80
C GLY A 121 -21.16 -8.94 -33.24
N SER A 122 -21.00 -7.64 -33.50
CA SER A 122 -21.05 -7.03 -34.82
C SER A 122 -20.01 -5.93 -34.87
N SER A 123 -19.28 -5.83 -35.98
CA SER A 123 -18.32 -4.76 -36.27
C SER A 123 -18.94 -3.61 -37.06
N ASN A 124 -18.08 -2.70 -37.54
CA ASN A 124 -18.39 -1.55 -38.39
C ASN A 124 -19.19 -0.46 -37.69
N GLY A 125 -18.67 -0.01 -36.54
CA GLY A 125 -19.30 1.03 -35.74
C GLY A 125 -18.37 1.69 -34.74
N THR A 126 -18.92 2.68 -34.04
CA THR A 126 -18.30 3.33 -32.88
C THR A 126 -18.87 2.72 -31.60
N TYR A 127 -18.00 2.31 -30.69
CA TYR A 127 -18.35 1.64 -29.45
C TYR A 127 -17.78 2.39 -28.25
N ASN A 128 -18.41 2.18 -27.09
CA ASN A 128 -17.94 2.76 -25.84
C ASN A 128 -16.95 1.81 -25.17
N PHE A 129 -15.91 2.38 -24.55
CA PHE A 129 -15.11 1.64 -23.59
C PHE A 129 -15.92 1.35 -22.31
N PRO A 130 -15.60 0.27 -21.57
CA PRO A 130 -16.15 0.03 -20.23
C PRO A 130 -16.01 1.23 -19.29
N ARG A 131 -14.91 1.99 -19.46
CA ARG A 131 -14.64 3.23 -18.74
C ARG A 131 -13.95 4.24 -19.66
N ALA A 132 -14.27 5.52 -19.52
CA ALA A 132 -13.51 6.55 -20.20
C ALA A 132 -12.04 6.59 -19.70
N PHE A 133 -11.10 6.69 -20.63
CA PHE A 133 -9.73 7.08 -20.32
C PHE A 133 -9.72 8.49 -19.69
N PRO A 134 -9.09 8.68 -18.52
CA PRO A 134 -9.10 9.99 -17.85
C PRO A 134 -8.59 11.14 -18.73
N SER A 135 -7.69 10.88 -19.68
CA SER A 135 -7.15 11.88 -20.62
C SER A 135 -7.32 11.47 -22.08
N SER A 136 -6.81 10.31 -22.51
CA SER A 136 -6.83 9.87 -23.92
C SER A 136 -6.61 8.36 -24.07
N CYS A 137 -7.20 7.80 -25.13
CA CYS A 137 -6.84 6.48 -25.62
C CYS A 137 -5.70 6.62 -26.64
N PHE A 138 -4.62 5.86 -26.46
CA PHE A 138 -3.46 5.91 -27.34
C PHE A 138 -3.60 4.97 -28.54
N ALA A 139 -4.09 3.76 -28.28
CA ALA A 139 -4.20 2.73 -29.29
C ALA A 139 -5.39 1.81 -28.99
N VAL A 140 -5.98 1.31 -30.07
CA VAL A 140 -6.98 0.26 -30.08
C VAL A 140 -6.47 -0.82 -31.03
N LEU A 141 -6.28 -2.02 -30.50
CA LEU A 141 -5.88 -3.20 -31.24
C LEU A 141 -7.11 -4.09 -31.38
N VAL A 142 -7.42 -4.50 -32.61
CA VAL A 142 -8.64 -5.24 -32.93
C VAL A 142 -8.27 -6.52 -33.67
N THR A 143 -8.91 -7.63 -33.32
CA THR A 143 -8.78 -8.92 -34.00
C THR A 143 -10.16 -9.50 -34.28
N ASN A 144 -10.27 -10.39 -35.28
CA ASN A 144 -11.46 -11.23 -35.42
C ASN A 144 -11.54 -12.19 -34.21
N THR A 145 -12.74 -12.66 -33.86
CA THR A 145 -12.91 -13.68 -32.80
C THR A 145 -12.99 -15.10 -33.38
N ASN A 146 -14.09 -15.42 -34.07
CA ASN A 146 -14.46 -16.79 -34.42
C ASN A 146 -15.23 -16.95 -35.73
N VAL A 147 -15.55 -15.86 -36.44
CA VAL A 147 -16.26 -15.88 -37.73
C VAL A 147 -15.68 -14.82 -38.67
N GLN A 148 -15.66 -15.14 -39.97
CA GLN A 148 -15.38 -14.24 -41.10
C GLN A 148 -16.31 -14.58 -42.28
N GLY A 149 -16.22 -13.83 -43.37
CA GLY A 149 -17.01 -14.08 -44.58
C GLY A 149 -16.37 -15.05 -45.57
N ASP A 150 -16.92 -15.05 -46.79
CA ASP A 150 -16.47 -15.89 -47.91
C ASP A 150 -15.05 -15.55 -48.40
N ALA A 151 -14.51 -14.40 -47.96
CA ALA A 151 -13.15 -13.96 -48.20
C ALA A 151 -12.42 -13.74 -46.87
N VAL A 152 -11.12 -13.47 -46.92
CA VAL A 152 -10.37 -13.05 -45.72
C VAL A 152 -10.89 -11.68 -45.28
N ASP A 153 -11.34 -11.54 -44.04
CA ASP A 153 -11.77 -10.28 -43.43
C ASP A 153 -10.78 -9.86 -42.34
N ASN A 154 -10.08 -8.73 -42.53
CA ASN A 154 -9.15 -8.23 -41.52
C ASN A 154 -9.81 -7.22 -40.58
N ALA A 155 -9.65 -7.42 -39.28
CA ALA A 155 -10.08 -6.48 -38.26
C ALA A 155 -9.20 -5.22 -38.25
N PHE A 156 -9.81 -4.07 -38.00
CA PHE A 156 -9.10 -2.82 -37.74
C PHE A 156 -9.91 -1.92 -36.80
N GLY A 157 -9.24 -0.98 -36.14
CA GLY A 157 -9.88 0.00 -35.30
C GLY A 157 -8.94 1.13 -34.91
N TYR A 158 -9.52 2.17 -34.33
CA TYR A 158 -8.77 3.34 -33.88
C TYR A 158 -9.52 4.09 -32.77
N PRO A 159 -8.79 4.81 -31.89
CA PRO A 159 -9.42 5.72 -30.93
C PRO A 159 -10.29 6.77 -31.63
N VAL A 160 -11.49 7.02 -31.11
CA VAL A 160 -12.36 8.13 -31.54
C VAL A 160 -12.34 9.24 -30.51
N SER A 161 -12.34 8.88 -29.23
CA SER A 161 -12.21 9.80 -28.10
C SER A 161 -11.60 9.06 -26.91
N ASN A 162 -11.56 9.71 -25.74
CA ASN A 162 -11.20 9.03 -24.51
C ASN A 162 -12.29 8.04 -24.02
N SER A 163 -13.51 8.11 -24.53
CA SER A 163 -14.62 7.23 -24.14
C SER A 163 -15.06 6.27 -25.24
N GLN A 164 -14.58 6.45 -26.47
CA GLN A 164 -15.06 5.71 -27.63
C GLN A 164 -13.95 5.29 -28.58
N PHE A 165 -14.20 4.21 -29.31
CA PHE A 165 -13.36 3.72 -30.40
C PHE A 165 -14.19 3.25 -31.58
N PHE A 166 -13.58 3.25 -32.76
CA PHE A 166 -14.14 2.64 -33.94
C PHE A 166 -13.54 1.24 -34.13
N ALA A 167 -14.36 0.26 -34.51
CA ALA A 167 -13.90 -1.08 -34.85
C ALA A 167 -14.69 -1.67 -36.01
N ALA A 168 -13.99 -2.29 -36.96
CA ALA A 168 -14.56 -2.84 -38.18
C ALA A 168 -13.79 -4.07 -38.67
N THR A 169 -14.44 -4.88 -39.49
CA THR A 169 -13.78 -5.88 -40.34
C THR A 169 -13.81 -5.39 -41.78
N LYS A 170 -12.82 -5.74 -42.60
CA LYS A 170 -12.74 -5.38 -44.01
C LYS A 170 -12.43 -6.61 -44.86
N SER A 171 -13.27 -6.83 -45.87
CA SER A 171 -13.06 -7.90 -46.85
C SER A 171 -11.82 -7.65 -47.73
N SER A 172 -11.07 -8.71 -48.00
CA SER A 172 -9.88 -8.72 -48.87
C SER A 172 -10.21 -8.59 -50.36
N THR A 173 -11.46 -8.86 -50.76
CA THR A 173 -11.88 -8.85 -52.17
C THR A 173 -12.74 -7.63 -52.53
N GLY A 174 -13.36 -6.97 -51.55
CA GLY A 174 -14.16 -5.76 -51.75
C GLY A 174 -13.35 -4.47 -51.57
N VAL A 175 -13.40 -3.57 -52.56
CA VAL A 175 -12.78 -2.23 -52.43
C VAL A 175 -13.52 -1.43 -51.36
N HIS A 176 -12.88 -1.22 -50.21
CA HIS A 176 -13.41 -0.46 -49.06
C HIS A 176 -14.72 -0.98 -48.44
N VAL A 177 -15.03 -2.26 -48.60
CA VAL A 177 -16.24 -2.85 -48.01
C VAL A 177 -15.96 -3.29 -46.57
N ALA A 178 -16.45 -2.50 -45.61
CA ALA A 178 -16.49 -2.93 -44.21
C ALA A 178 -17.59 -3.98 -44.02
N THR A 179 -17.29 -5.01 -43.24
CA THR A 179 -18.18 -6.13 -42.93
C THR A 179 -18.61 -6.08 -41.46
N ASN A 180 -19.57 -6.93 -41.06
CA ASN A 180 -20.21 -6.91 -39.73
C ASN A 180 -19.82 -8.12 -38.87
N TYR A 181 -18.62 -8.68 -39.06
CA TYR A 181 -18.20 -9.88 -38.34
C TYR A 181 -17.78 -9.61 -36.88
N PRO A 182 -17.91 -10.60 -35.98
CA PRO A 182 -17.50 -10.46 -34.58
C PRO A 182 -16.00 -10.16 -34.40
N LEU A 183 -15.70 -9.37 -33.37
CA LEU A 183 -14.36 -8.84 -33.08
C LEU A 183 -14.01 -8.96 -31.59
N ALA A 184 -12.71 -9.01 -31.29
CA ALA A 184 -12.16 -8.72 -29.99
C ALA A 184 -11.32 -7.44 -30.10
N TRP A 185 -11.23 -6.69 -29.01
CA TRP A 185 -10.45 -5.47 -28.96
C TRP A 185 -9.71 -5.35 -27.63
N PHE A 186 -8.57 -4.68 -27.70
CA PHE A 186 -7.74 -4.29 -26.56
C PHE A 186 -7.32 -2.84 -26.75
N ALA A 187 -7.42 -2.03 -25.71
CA ALA A 187 -7.12 -0.60 -25.77
C ALA A 187 -6.22 -0.20 -24.61
N ILE A 188 -5.32 0.76 -24.87
CA ILE A 188 -4.42 1.33 -23.88
C ILE A 188 -4.50 2.86 -23.88
N GLY A 189 -4.30 3.47 -22.73
CA GLY A 189 -4.42 4.91 -22.56
C GLY A 189 -4.24 5.34 -21.11
N ARG A 190 -4.57 6.60 -20.82
CA ARG A 190 -4.57 7.16 -19.47
C ARG A 190 -5.55 8.31 -19.34
#